data_AF-A0A357R1N2-F1
#
_entry.id   AF-A0A357R1N2-F1
#
_cell.length_a   1.000
_cell.length_b   1.000
_cell.length_c   1.000
_cell.angle_alpha   90.00
_cell.angle_beta   90.00
_cell.angle_gamma   90.00
#
_symmetry.space_group_name_H-M   'P 1'
#
loop_
_entity.id
_entity.type
_entity.pdbx_description
1 polymer ?
#
loop_
_entity_poly.entity_id
_entity_poly.type
_entity_poly.pdbx_seq_one_letter_code
_entity_poly.pdbx_strand_id
1 'polypeptide(L)'
;DRAFAAMPFGLPKVAVLTGNSTWQGRKEVMRIYLPGTAYTMNPVIKILLSNTAFAVSGMSLCSIHNFGCPAPTVGTIGIKADIGRYLAGAGLNYIAFSEDDQLLHPLLSNGYIHGLMMASEIESCRHFIDIAAAREIPIVIASKNPDAIRAQLDFLPTISGPVTIISSHHQEIPNMKGAKGSQENSSPLWLRCHSISHKFGSDNFYQYAVRTLADQLS
;
A
#
# COMPACT_ATOMS: atom_id res chain seq x y z
N ASP A 1 -11.77 -19.43 -5.33
CA ASP A 1 -11.20 -18.11 -4.94
C ASP A 1 -11.06 -17.88 -3.45
N ARG A 2 -12.12 -17.96 -2.64
CA ARG A 2 -12.05 -17.64 -1.20
C ARG A 2 -10.98 -18.43 -0.44
N ALA A 3 -10.78 -19.71 -0.76
CA ALA A 3 -9.73 -20.53 -0.16
C ALA A 3 -8.30 -20.01 -0.50
N PHE A 4 -8.05 -19.63 -1.77
CA PHE A 4 -6.76 -19.05 -2.17
C PHE A 4 -6.54 -17.64 -1.59
N ALA A 5 -7.63 -16.90 -1.41
CA ALA A 5 -7.64 -15.57 -0.81
C ALA A 5 -7.30 -15.57 0.69
N ALA A 6 -7.70 -16.63 1.40
CA ALA A 6 -7.39 -16.79 2.82
C ALA A 6 -5.91 -17.13 3.09
N MET A 7 -5.20 -17.62 2.08
CA MET A 7 -3.77 -17.90 2.21
C MET A 7 -2.95 -16.61 2.06
N PRO A 8 -1.91 -16.37 2.88
CA PRO A 8 -1.06 -15.18 2.78
C PRO A 8 -0.29 -15.12 1.45
N PHE A 9 0.23 -13.94 1.12
CA PHE A 9 1.12 -13.78 -0.04
C PHE A 9 2.48 -14.45 0.20
N GLY A 10 3.18 -14.78 -0.88
CA GLY A 10 4.47 -15.47 -0.81
C GLY A 10 4.41 -16.98 -0.58
N LEU A 11 3.25 -17.52 -0.16
CA LEU A 11 3.03 -18.97 -0.19
C LEU A 11 2.82 -19.47 -1.62
N PRO A 12 3.40 -20.62 -2.00
CA PRO A 12 3.12 -21.26 -3.28
C PRO A 12 1.64 -21.67 -3.38
N LYS A 13 0.92 -21.12 -4.36
CA LYS A 13 -0.50 -21.40 -4.60
C LYS A 13 -0.68 -21.92 -6.02
N VAL A 14 -1.20 -23.13 -6.18
CA VAL A 14 -1.44 -23.73 -7.49
C VAL A 14 -2.85 -24.27 -7.59
N ALA A 15 -3.51 -24.00 -8.71
CA ALA A 15 -4.78 -24.59 -9.09
C ALA A 15 -4.61 -25.43 -10.36
N VAL A 16 -4.96 -26.71 -10.27
CA VAL A 16 -5.04 -27.61 -11.42
C VAL A 16 -6.47 -27.56 -11.95
N LEU A 17 -6.61 -27.18 -13.21
CA LEU A 17 -7.87 -26.84 -13.86
C LEU A 17 -8.09 -27.72 -15.09
N THR A 18 -9.35 -27.89 -15.46
CA THR A 18 -9.69 -28.50 -16.76
C THR A 18 -9.31 -27.55 -17.90
N GLY A 19 -8.93 -28.09 -19.06
CA GLY A 19 -8.48 -27.28 -20.21
C GLY A 19 -9.51 -26.26 -20.73
N ASN A 20 -10.80 -26.47 -20.49
CA ASN A 20 -11.88 -25.56 -20.83
C ASN A 20 -12.31 -24.61 -19.68
N SER A 21 -11.57 -24.60 -18.57
CA SER A 21 -11.91 -23.76 -17.43
C SER A 21 -11.77 -22.27 -17.80
N THR A 22 -12.85 -21.52 -17.60
CA THR A 22 -12.87 -20.05 -17.71
C THR A 22 -12.46 -19.35 -16.43
N TRP A 23 -12.13 -20.11 -15.38
CA TRP A 23 -11.76 -19.57 -14.09
C TRP A 23 -10.43 -18.84 -14.18
N GLN A 24 -10.48 -17.52 -14.04
CA GLN A 24 -9.29 -16.68 -14.08
C GLN A 24 -8.52 -16.70 -12.76
N GLY A 25 -9.20 -16.97 -11.64
CA GLY A 25 -8.59 -16.96 -10.32
C GLY A 25 -7.96 -15.62 -9.95
N ARG A 26 -7.07 -15.63 -8.96
CA ARG A 26 -6.26 -14.48 -8.57
C ARG A 26 -4.91 -14.47 -9.25
N LYS A 27 -4.31 -13.29 -9.40
CA LYS A 27 -3.00 -13.10 -10.07
C LYS A 27 -1.87 -13.89 -9.38
N GLU A 28 -1.92 -14.06 -8.06
CA GLU A 28 -0.88 -14.81 -7.33
C GLU A 28 -1.02 -16.34 -7.40
N VAL A 29 -2.05 -16.88 -8.06
CA VAL A 29 -2.26 -18.33 -8.17
C VAL A 29 -1.75 -18.83 -9.50
N MET A 30 -0.79 -19.75 -9.47
CA MET A 30 -0.33 -20.45 -10.67
C MET A 30 -1.42 -21.42 -11.15
N ARG A 31 -1.76 -21.32 -12.42
CA ARG A 31 -2.83 -22.09 -13.05
C ARG A 31 -2.23 -23.11 -13.99
N ILE A 32 -2.60 -24.37 -13.79
CA ILE A 32 -2.18 -25.47 -14.66
C ILE A 32 -3.41 -26.07 -15.30
N TYR A 33 -3.47 -26.04 -16.62
CA TYR A 33 -4.58 -26.58 -17.38
C TYR A 33 -4.24 -28.00 -17.85
N LEU A 34 -5.06 -28.97 -17.44
CA LEU A 34 -4.94 -30.34 -17.90
C LEU A 34 -5.52 -30.45 -19.32
N PRO A 35 -4.74 -30.95 -20.29
CA PRO A 35 -5.20 -31.13 -21.66
C PRO A 35 -6.16 -32.32 -21.76
N GLY A 36 -7.26 -32.11 -22.49
CA GLY A 36 -8.23 -33.14 -22.83
C GLY A 36 -9.45 -33.21 -21.90
N THR A 37 -10.42 -34.04 -22.29
CA THR A 37 -11.68 -34.29 -21.58
C THR A 37 -11.65 -35.57 -20.74
N ALA A 38 -10.56 -36.34 -20.81
CA ALA A 38 -10.42 -37.61 -20.12
C ALA A 38 -9.80 -37.41 -18.72
N TYR A 39 -10.49 -37.86 -17.69
CA TYR A 39 -10.07 -37.79 -16.29
C TYR A 39 -9.12 -38.95 -15.87
N THR A 40 -8.47 -39.61 -16.84
CA THR A 40 -7.60 -40.75 -16.60
C THR A 40 -6.13 -40.35 -16.68
N MET A 41 -5.29 -40.98 -15.85
CA MET A 41 -3.85 -40.70 -15.80
C MET A 41 -3.13 -41.16 -17.07
N ASN A 42 -3.16 -40.32 -18.11
CA ASN A 42 -2.41 -40.51 -19.35
C ASN A 42 -0.97 -39.95 -19.23
N PRO A 43 -0.05 -40.32 -20.15
CA PRO A 43 1.33 -39.86 -20.10
C PRO A 43 1.49 -38.32 -20.07
N VAL A 44 0.61 -37.58 -20.75
CA VAL A 44 0.65 -36.11 -20.80
C VAL A 44 0.29 -35.50 -19.45
N ILE A 45 -0.79 -35.98 -18.82
CA ILE A 45 -1.21 -35.55 -17.48
C ILE A 45 -0.14 -35.88 -16.45
N LYS A 46 0.50 -37.06 -16.54
CA LYS A 46 1.63 -37.44 -15.67
C LYS A 46 2.77 -36.42 -15.74
N ILE A 47 3.21 -36.06 -16.94
CA ILE A 47 4.29 -35.09 -17.14
C ILE A 47 3.91 -33.73 -16.54
N LEU A 48 2.71 -33.24 -16.84
CA LEU A 48 2.23 -31.94 -16.34
C LEU A 48 2.14 -31.90 -14.82
N LEU A 49 1.55 -32.92 -14.20
CA LEU A 49 1.43 -32.98 -12.74
C LEU A 49 2.80 -33.12 -12.06
N SER A 50 3.71 -33.94 -12.60
CA SER A 50 5.07 -34.07 -12.06
C SER A 50 5.86 -32.76 -12.15
N ASN A 51 5.79 -32.06 -13.28
CA ASN A 51 6.44 -30.75 -13.44
C ASN A 51 5.83 -29.71 -12.49
N THR A 52 4.51 -29.75 -12.31
CA THR A 52 3.80 -28.87 -11.37
C THR A 52 4.24 -29.15 -9.93
N ALA A 53 4.26 -30.41 -9.51
CA ALA A 53 4.70 -30.81 -8.18
C ALA A 53 6.16 -30.41 -7.93
N PHE A 54 7.04 -30.60 -8.92
CA PHE A 54 8.43 -30.17 -8.85
C PHE A 54 8.55 -28.65 -8.71
N ALA A 55 7.81 -27.87 -9.50
CA ALA A 55 7.79 -26.42 -9.41
C ALA A 55 7.29 -25.93 -8.04
N VAL A 56 6.21 -26.53 -7.51
CA VAL A 56 5.70 -26.20 -6.16
C VAL A 56 6.71 -26.55 -5.08
N SER A 57 7.37 -27.69 -5.20
CA SER A 57 8.42 -28.11 -4.27
C SER A 57 9.58 -27.11 -4.28
N GLY A 58 10.03 -26.67 -5.47
CA GLY A 58 11.04 -25.63 -5.62
C GLY A 58 10.61 -24.29 -5.00
N MET A 59 9.40 -23.82 -5.31
CA MET A 59 8.86 -22.59 -4.71
C MET A 59 8.77 -22.70 -3.18
N SER A 60 8.38 -23.86 -2.65
CA SER A 60 8.27 -24.07 -1.19
C SER A 60 9.65 -24.07 -0.53
N LEU A 61 10.64 -24.72 -1.13
CA LEU A 61 12.03 -24.74 -0.62
C LEU A 61 12.68 -23.35 -0.66
N CYS A 62 12.39 -22.55 -1.69
CA CYS A 62 12.88 -21.18 -1.79
C CYS A 62 12.11 -20.17 -0.92
N SER A 63 10.85 -20.46 -0.58
CA SER A 63 9.97 -19.58 0.22
C SER A 63 10.31 -19.62 1.73
N ILE A 64 11.02 -20.66 2.19
CA ILE A 64 11.44 -20.78 3.57
C ILE A 64 12.61 -19.81 3.83
N HIS A 65 12.28 -18.62 4.32
CA HIS A 65 13.18 -17.64 4.97
C HIS A 65 14.15 -16.79 4.13
N ASN A 66 14.13 -16.82 2.79
CA ASN A 66 15.36 -16.45 2.07
C ASN A 66 15.62 -14.98 1.70
N PHE A 67 14.68 -14.04 1.73
CA PHE A 67 15.04 -12.63 1.41
C PHE A 67 14.15 -11.62 2.16
N GLY A 68 14.33 -11.53 3.48
CA GLY A 68 13.81 -10.40 4.23
C GLY A 68 14.72 -9.20 4.06
N CYS A 69 14.25 -8.15 3.39
CA CYS A 69 14.87 -6.84 3.55
C CYS A 69 14.39 -6.27 4.90
N PRO A 70 15.30 -5.81 5.79
CA PRO A 70 14.87 -5.19 7.05
C PRO A 70 14.24 -3.82 6.82
N ALA A 71 14.40 -3.23 5.63
CA ALA A 71 13.82 -1.94 5.31
C ALA A 71 12.29 -2.02 5.18
N PRO A 72 11.55 -1.14 5.86
CA PRO A 72 10.10 -1.12 5.77
C PRO A 72 9.64 -0.71 4.36
N THR A 73 8.52 -1.29 3.94
CA THR A 73 7.92 -1.06 2.61
C THR A 73 6.80 -0.04 2.69
N VAL A 74 6.89 1.01 1.90
CA VAL A 74 5.90 2.08 1.81
C VAL A 74 5.05 1.92 0.54
N GLY A 75 3.73 1.98 0.69
CA GLY A 75 2.81 2.13 -0.44
C GLY A 75 2.66 3.60 -0.81
N THR A 76 2.76 3.96 -2.09
CA THR A 76 2.51 5.32 -2.56
C THR A 76 1.30 5.39 -3.49
N ILE A 77 0.42 6.38 -3.31
CA ILE A 77 -0.77 6.60 -4.15
C ILE A 77 -0.85 8.06 -4.59
N GLY A 78 -1.12 8.31 -5.87
CA GLY A 78 -1.33 9.68 -6.39
C GLY A 78 -0.08 10.57 -6.38
N ILE A 79 1.09 10.02 -6.08
CA ILE A 79 2.36 10.75 -6.01
C ILE A 79 3.16 10.55 -7.30
N LYS A 80 3.85 11.61 -7.75
CA LYS A 80 4.73 11.57 -8.94
C LYS A 80 5.81 10.49 -8.83
N ALA A 81 6.17 9.90 -9.98
CA ALA A 81 7.14 8.81 -10.10
C ALA A 81 8.53 9.10 -9.49
N ASP A 82 8.93 10.38 -9.41
CA ASP A 82 10.25 10.76 -8.89
C ASP A 82 10.41 10.60 -7.38
N ILE A 83 9.32 10.38 -6.62
CA ILE A 83 9.40 10.22 -5.16
C ILE A 83 10.20 8.98 -4.74
N GLY A 84 10.28 7.98 -5.62
CA GLY A 84 11.03 6.74 -5.37
C GLY A 84 12.49 7.00 -5.00
N ARG A 85 13.10 8.06 -5.52
CA ARG A 85 14.48 8.45 -5.19
C ARG A 85 14.62 8.92 -3.75
N TYR A 86 13.63 9.66 -3.24
CA TYR A 86 13.65 10.16 -1.87
C TYR A 86 13.36 9.02 -0.87
N LEU A 87 12.43 8.13 -1.19
CA LEU A 87 12.12 6.94 -0.38
C LEU A 87 13.34 6.01 -0.28
N ALA A 88 13.98 5.72 -1.41
CA ALA A 88 15.22 4.95 -1.42
C ALA A 88 16.35 5.65 -0.65
N GLY A 89 16.47 6.98 -0.78
CA GLY A 89 17.44 7.78 -0.02
C GLY A 89 17.20 7.76 1.50
N ALA A 90 15.96 7.55 1.94
CA ALA A 90 15.59 7.36 3.33
C ALA A 90 15.71 5.90 3.81
N GLY A 91 16.20 4.98 2.95
CA GLY A 91 16.35 3.57 3.29
C GLY A 91 15.03 2.80 3.30
N LEU A 92 14.00 3.29 2.61
CA LEU A 92 12.67 2.68 2.53
C LEU A 92 12.48 1.92 1.22
N ASN A 93 11.86 0.75 1.29
CA ASN A 93 11.31 0.09 0.10
C ASN A 93 10.02 0.81 -0.30
N TYR A 94 9.69 0.85 -1.59
CA TYR A 94 8.44 1.46 -2.02
C TYR A 94 7.76 0.70 -3.16
N ILE A 95 6.43 0.76 -3.16
CA ILE A 95 5.57 0.25 -4.23
C ILE A 95 4.58 1.35 -4.58
N ALA A 96 4.56 1.77 -5.85
CA ALA A 96 3.59 2.73 -6.34
C ALA A 96 2.33 2.02 -6.81
N PHE A 97 1.18 2.50 -6.34
CA PHE A 97 -0.15 1.97 -6.67
C PHE A 97 -0.97 3.03 -7.39
N SER A 98 -1.83 2.57 -8.31
CA SER A 98 -2.96 3.37 -8.77
C SER A 98 -4.07 3.36 -7.72
N GLU A 99 -4.98 4.34 -7.77
CA GLU A 99 -6.13 4.43 -6.85
C GLU A 99 -7.00 3.16 -6.87
N ASP A 100 -7.15 2.52 -8.03
CA ASP A 100 -7.96 1.30 -8.19
C ASP A 100 -7.17 -0.03 -8.07
N ASP A 101 -5.95 0.00 -7.53
CA ASP A 101 -5.13 -1.23 -7.47
C ASP A 101 -5.70 -2.25 -6.46
N GLN A 102 -6.20 -3.36 -6.99
CA GLN A 102 -6.79 -4.46 -6.22
C GLN A 102 -5.77 -5.17 -5.30
N LEU A 103 -4.47 -4.99 -5.51
CA LEU A 103 -3.41 -5.59 -4.68
C LEU A 103 -3.11 -4.80 -3.41
N LEU A 104 -3.39 -3.49 -3.38
CA LEU A 104 -3.07 -2.66 -2.22
C LEU A 104 -3.82 -3.12 -0.96
N HIS A 105 -5.12 -3.38 -1.09
CA HIS A 105 -5.97 -3.86 -0.01
C HIS A 105 -5.41 -5.11 0.69
N PRO A 106 -5.19 -6.23 -0.02
CA PRO A 106 -4.71 -7.45 0.62
C PRO A 106 -3.24 -7.30 1.07
N LEU A 107 -2.43 -6.42 0.48
CA LEU A 107 -1.06 -6.16 0.97
C LEU A 107 -1.05 -5.41 2.31
N LEU A 108 -1.91 -4.39 2.47
CA LEU A 108 -2.12 -3.68 3.74
C LEU A 108 -2.69 -4.63 4.81
N SER A 109 -3.72 -5.40 4.46
CA SER A 109 -4.41 -6.32 5.37
C SER A 109 -3.50 -7.41 5.94
N ASN A 110 -2.54 -7.88 5.14
CA ASN A 110 -1.62 -8.94 5.55
C ASN A 110 -0.26 -8.43 6.08
N GLY A 111 -0.03 -7.10 6.10
CA GLY A 111 1.17 -6.51 6.71
C GLY A 111 2.41 -6.48 5.85
N TYR A 112 2.26 -6.50 4.52
CA TYR A 112 3.39 -6.34 3.60
C TYR A 112 3.74 -4.86 3.36
N ILE A 113 2.80 -3.96 3.65
CA ILE A 113 3.00 -2.51 3.63
C ILE A 113 3.09 -2.03 5.08
N HIS A 114 4.16 -1.30 5.38
CA HIS A 114 4.51 -0.82 6.70
C HIS A 114 4.20 0.67 6.88
N GLY A 115 4.10 1.43 5.79
CA GLY A 115 3.68 2.83 5.79
C GLY A 115 2.93 3.18 4.51
N LEU A 116 2.07 4.19 4.58
CA LEU A 116 1.28 4.65 3.43
C LEU A 116 1.54 6.13 3.19
N MET A 117 1.90 6.48 1.95
CA MET A 117 2.05 7.87 1.53
C MET A 117 1.09 8.16 0.38
N MET A 118 0.34 9.25 0.48
CA MET A 118 -0.63 9.60 -0.55
C MET A 118 -0.59 11.08 -0.87
N ALA A 119 -0.89 11.43 -2.13
CA ALA A 119 -1.15 12.79 -2.55
C ALA A 119 -2.54 12.86 -3.20
N SER A 120 -3.31 13.90 -2.83
CA SER A 120 -4.65 14.20 -3.33
C SER A 120 -5.82 13.48 -2.65
N GLU A 121 -7.03 13.83 -3.09
CA GLU A 121 -8.36 13.68 -2.46
C GLU A 121 -8.62 12.30 -1.83
N ILE A 122 -9.00 12.30 -0.54
CA ILE A 122 -9.19 11.11 0.30
C ILE A 122 -10.30 10.19 -0.21
N GLU A 123 -11.27 10.73 -0.96
CA GLU A 123 -12.54 10.06 -1.23
C GLU A 123 -12.38 8.71 -1.96
N SER A 124 -11.48 8.62 -2.94
CA SER A 124 -11.20 7.36 -3.65
C SER A 124 -10.39 6.37 -2.81
N CYS A 125 -9.64 6.85 -1.81
CA CYS A 125 -8.70 6.06 -1.02
C CYS A 125 -9.16 5.75 0.41
N ARG A 126 -10.38 6.14 0.79
CA ARG A 126 -10.94 6.00 2.14
C ARG A 126 -10.81 4.57 2.69
N HIS A 127 -11.16 3.59 1.87
CA HIS A 127 -11.08 2.17 2.26
C HIS A 127 -9.66 1.73 2.63
N PHE A 128 -8.63 2.24 1.95
CA PHE A 128 -7.24 1.93 2.28
C PHE A 128 -6.78 2.62 3.56
N ILE A 129 -7.25 3.84 3.81
CA ILE A 129 -6.99 4.58 5.05
C ILE A 129 -7.60 3.84 6.23
N ASP A 130 -8.84 3.37 6.13
CA ASP A 130 -9.52 2.62 7.20
C ASP A 130 -8.77 1.35 7.59
N ILE A 131 -8.21 0.64 6.61
CA ILE A 131 -7.44 -0.58 6.85
C ILE A 131 -6.08 -0.25 7.45
N ALA A 132 -5.38 0.75 6.91
CA ALA A 132 -4.09 1.18 7.45
C ALA A 132 -4.23 1.67 8.90
N ALA A 133 -5.25 2.48 9.16
CA ALA A 133 -5.70 2.93 10.47
C ALA A 133 -5.96 1.77 11.45
N ALA A 134 -6.76 0.79 11.04
CA ALA A 134 -7.11 -0.36 11.88
C ALA A 134 -5.90 -1.25 12.21
N ARG A 135 -4.82 -1.16 11.43
CA ARG A 135 -3.57 -1.90 11.63
C ARG A 135 -2.44 -1.03 12.16
N GLU A 136 -2.75 0.20 12.59
CA GLU A 136 -1.80 1.17 13.15
C GLU A 136 -0.62 1.49 12.21
N ILE A 137 -0.86 1.38 10.90
CA ILE A 137 0.12 1.72 9.86
C ILE A 137 0.21 3.26 9.75
N PRO A 138 1.40 3.88 9.84
CA PRO A 138 1.56 5.32 9.68
C PRO A 138 1.16 5.79 8.27
N ILE A 139 0.39 6.87 8.23
CA ILE A 139 -0.14 7.46 6.98
C ILE A 139 0.34 8.90 6.86
N VAL A 140 1.01 9.22 5.76
CA VAL A 140 1.39 10.60 5.41
C VAL A 140 0.62 11.07 4.18
N ILE A 141 -0.15 12.15 4.35
CA ILE A 141 -1.00 12.74 3.31
C ILE A 141 -0.40 14.07 2.88
N ALA A 142 0.12 14.11 1.65
CA ALA A 142 0.56 15.33 0.98
C ALA A 142 -0.65 16.06 0.38
N SER A 143 -0.97 17.26 0.91
CA SER A 143 -2.16 18.01 0.50
C SER A 143 -1.87 19.45 0.10
N LYS A 144 -2.66 19.96 -0.86
CA LYS A 144 -2.77 21.40 -1.16
C LYS A 144 -3.73 22.11 -0.21
N ASN A 145 -4.77 21.41 0.26
CA ASN A 145 -5.82 21.96 1.12
C ASN A 145 -5.99 21.06 2.36
N PRO A 146 -5.36 21.41 3.49
CA PRO A 146 -5.44 20.60 4.70
C PRO A 146 -6.84 20.59 5.32
N ASP A 147 -7.63 21.66 5.16
CA ASP A 147 -8.94 21.79 5.79
C ASP A 147 -10.00 20.90 5.13
N ALA A 148 -9.95 20.76 3.80
CA ALA A 148 -10.80 19.81 3.07
C ALA A 148 -10.52 18.35 3.50
N ILE A 149 -9.24 18.02 3.69
CA ILE A 149 -8.80 16.69 4.14
C ILE A 149 -9.22 16.43 5.57
N ARG A 150 -9.09 17.41 6.48
CA ARG A 150 -9.58 17.29 7.86
C ARG A 150 -11.08 17.04 7.90
N ALA A 151 -11.86 17.83 7.16
CA ALA A 151 -13.31 17.64 7.09
C ALA A 151 -13.68 16.24 6.57
N GLN A 152 -12.94 15.70 5.59
CA GLN A 152 -13.16 14.34 5.08
C GLN A 152 -12.77 13.25 6.09
N LEU A 153 -11.76 13.49 6.93
CA LEU A 153 -11.34 12.58 8.00
C LEU A 153 -12.24 12.67 9.24
N ASP A 154 -12.92 13.80 9.50
CA ASP A 154 -13.83 13.96 10.64
C ASP A 154 -15.07 13.04 10.55
N PHE A 155 -15.41 12.57 9.34
CA PHE A 155 -16.45 11.56 9.12
C PHE A 155 -15.97 10.11 9.31
N LEU A 156 -14.71 9.88 9.67
CA LEU A 156 -14.16 8.56 9.91
C LEU A 156 -14.26 8.17 11.41
N PRO A 157 -14.61 6.90 11.71
CA PRO A 157 -14.62 6.42 13.09
C PRO A 157 -13.22 6.57 13.69
N THR A 158 -13.11 7.00 14.95
CA THR A 158 -11.86 7.38 15.63
C THR A 158 -10.71 6.41 15.35
N ILE A 159 -9.83 6.82 14.44
CA ILE A 159 -8.75 6.00 13.88
C ILE A 159 -7.63 5.83 14.93
N SER A 160 -7.18 4.60 15.18
CA SER A 160 -6.08 4.29 16.12
C SER A 160 -4.67 4.47 15.52
N GLY A 161 -4.55 4.61 14.19
CA GLY A 161 -3.26 4.79 13.50
C GLY A 161 -2.79 6.25 13.37
N PRO A 162 -1.48 6.53 13.39
CA PRO A 162 -0.95 7.89 13.26
C PRO A 162 -1.11 8.40 11.82
N VAL A 163 -1.94 9.42 11.63
CA VAL A 163 -2.16 10.11 10.35
C VAL A 163 -1.50 11.48 10.42
N THR A 164 -0.66 11.80 9.43
CA THR A 164 0.05 13.07 9.33
C THR A 164 -0.25 13.76 8.01
N ILE A 165 -0.87 14.93 8.08
CA ILE A 165 -1.15 15.78 6.92
C ILE A 165 -0.01 16.78 6.77
N ILE A 166 0.56 16.86 5.57
CA ILE A 166 1.61 17.82 5.22
C ILE A 166 1.04 18.74 4.15
N SER A 167 1.00 20.04 4.45
CA SER A 167 0.49 21.08 3.54
C SER A 167 1.50 22.18 3.31
N SER A 168 1.45 22.84 2.15
CA SER A 168 2.28 24.01 1.86
C SER A 168 1.65 25.29 2.39
N HIS A 169 2.45 26.19 2.97
CA HIS A 169 2.02 27.46 3.59
C HIS A 169 1.42 28.52 2.63
N HIS A 170 1.24 28.26 1.34
CA HIS A 170 0.68 29.27 0.43
C HIS A 170 -0.84 29.37 0.56
N GLN A 171 -1.30 30.15 1.55
CA GLN A 171 -2.53 30.91 1.45
C GLN A 171 -2.23 32.23 0.72
N GLU A 172 -2.69 32.34 -0.52
CA GLU A 172 -3.09 33.61 -1.10
C GLU A 172 -4.41 34.04 -0.42
N ILE A 173 -4.33 34.79 0.68
CA ILE A 173 -5.42 35.69 1.12
C ILE A 173 -4.78 36.98 1.67
N PRO A 174 -5.03 38.16 1.07
CA PRO A 174 -4.61 39.43 1.64
C PRO A 174 -5.54 39.82 2.80
N ASN A 175 -4.94 40.32 3.89
CA ASN A 175 -5.58 40.88 5.08
C ASN A 175 -6.24 39.92 6.07
N MET A 176 -5.46 39.44 7.04
CA MET A 176 -5.69 39.87 8.44
C MET A 176 -4.42 39.73 9.26
N LYS A 177 -4.07 40.83 9.94
CA LYS A 177 -2.95 40.93 10.87
C LYS A 177 -3.18 39.99 12.06
N GLY A 178 -2.17 39.19 12.39
CA GLY A 178 -1.90 38.74 13.75
C GLY A 178 -2.62 37.48 14.22
N ALA A 179 -2.03 36.32 13.95
CA ALA A 179 -2.10 35.17 14.85
C ALA A 179 -0.73 34.51 14.90
N LYS A 180 0.06 34.92 15.90
CA LYS A 180 1.27 34.23 16.34
C LYS A 180 0.88 32.87 16.92
N GLY A 181 1.52 31.80 16.44
CA GLY A 181 1.67 30.53 17.16
C GLY A 181 0.39 29.73 17.38
N SER A 182 0.57 28.41 17.53
CA SER A 182 -0.43 27.47 18.04
C SER A 182 -1.71 27.28 17.20
N GLN A 183 -1.64 26.42 16.19
CA GLN A 183 -2.77 25.55 15.82
C GLN A 183 -2.38 24.07 15.95
N GLU A 184 -1.60 23.73 16.97
CA GLU A 184 -1.31 22.35 17.39
C GLU A 184 -2.34 21.80 18.40
N ASN A 185 -3.31 22.60 18.88
CA ASN A 185 -4.06 22.29 20.11
C ASN A 185 -5.54 21.89 19.95
N SER A 186 -5.99 21.44 18.79
CA SER A 186 -7.38 20.92 18.68
C SER A 186 -7.56 19.68 17.81
N SER A 187 -6.48 19.13 17.24
CA SER A 187 -6.56 17.89 16.48
C SER A 187 -6.47 16.69 17.44
N PRO A 188 -7.20 15.60 17.19
CA PRO A 188 -7.04 14.36 17.93
C PRO A 188 -5.56 13.89 17.94
N LEU A 189 -5.11 13.19 18.98
CA LEU A 189 -3.72 12.70 19.10
C LEU A 189 -3.25 11.86 17.90
N TRP A 190 -4.19 11.21 17.20
CA TRP A 190 -3.94 10.41 16.01
C TRP A 190 -3.74 11.24 14.73
N LEU A 191 -4.10 12.53 14.71
CA LEU A 191 -4.02 13.41 13.55
C LEU A 191 -3.03 14.57 13.79
N ARG A 192 -1.86 14.49 13.13
CA ARG A 192 -0.88 15.59 13.12
C ARG A 192 -0.97 16.37 11.81
N CYS A 193 -0.83 17.68 11.88
CA CYS A 193 -0.85 18.54 10.70
C CYS A 193 0.39 19.43 10.70
N HIS A 194 1.23 19.27 9.68
CA HIS A 194 2.42 20.08 9.47
C HIS A 194 2.22 20.99 8.27
N SER A 195 2.30 22.30 8.51
CA SER A 195 2.36 23.27 7.44
C SER A 195 3.82 23.65 7.21
N ILE A 196 4.31 23.47 5.98
CA ILE A 196 5.71 23.71 5.60
C ILE A 196 5.82 24.81 4.55
N SER A 197 6.94 25.53 4.56
CA SER A 197 7.20 26.65 3.64
C SER A 197 7.48 26.22 2.20
N HIS A 198 7.65 24.93 1.94
CA HIS A 198 7.89 24.40 0.59
C HIS A 198 6.60 24.36 -0.23
N LYS A 199 6.70 24.74 -1.51
CA LYS A 199 5.59 24.66 -2.46
C LYS A 199 5.14 23.21 -2.62
N PHE A 200 3.83 22.97 -2.56
CA PHE A 200 3.28 21.64 -2.86
C PHE A 200 3.78 21.15 -4.21
N GLY A 201 4.25 19.90 -4.25
CA GLY A 201 4.77 19.28 -5.48
C GLY A 201 6.23 19.60 -5.79
N SER A 202 6.93 20.34 -4.93
CA SER A 202 8.39 20.53 -5.01
C SER A 202 9.16 19.36 -4.39
N ASP A 203 10.40 19.18 -4.83
CA ASP A 203 11.30 18.13 -4.32
C ASP A 203 11.50 18.23 -2.81
N ASN A 204 11.75 19.44 -2.30
CA ASN A 204 11.92 19.69 -0.86
C ASN A 204 10.66 19.38 -0.05
N PHE A 205 9.47 19.59 -0.64
CA PHE A 205 8.19 19.23 -0.02
C PHE A 205 8.07 17.71 0.14
N TYR A 206 8.36 16.94 -0.91
CA TYR A 206 8.29 15.49 -0.86
C TYR A 206 9.42 14.87 -0.02
N GLN A 207 10.62 15.45 -0.03
CA GLN A 207 11.71 15.03 0.87
C GLN A 207 11.32 15.18 2.33
N TYR A 208 10.69 16.30 2.70
CA TYR A 208 10.18 16.49 4.06
C TYR A 208 9.12 15.44 4.40
N ALA A 209 8.17 15.20 3.49
CA ALA A 209 7.11 14.22 3.72
C ALA A 209 7.62 12.77 3.86
N VAL A 210 8.61 12.40 3.04
CA VAL A 210 9.29 11.10 3.15
C VAL A 210 10.05 10.99 4.46
N ARG A 211 10.73 12.05 4.89
CA ARG A 211 11.45 12.06 6.17
C ARG A 211 10.49 11.90 7.34
N THR A 212 9.37 12.61 7.34
CA THR A 212 8.32 12.45 8.36
C THR A 212 7.80 11.03 8.42
N LEU A 213 7.60 10.38 7.26
CA LEU A 213 7.19 8.97 7.23
C LEU A 213 8.29 8.03 7.75
N ALA A 214 9.55 8.26 7.37
CA ALA A 214 10.68 7.47 7.83
C ALA A 214 10.86 7.57 9.36
N ASP A 215 10.69 8.77 9.92
CA ASP A 215 10.77 9.01 11.37
C ASP A 215 9.64 8.31 12.13
N GLN A 216 8.48 8.05 11.49
CA GLN A 216 7.37 7.28 12.07
C GLN A 216 7.55 5.76 11.98
N LEU A 217 8.44 5.31 11.11
CA LEU A 217 8.74 3.89 10.85
C LEU A 217 10.00 3.41 11.59
N SER A 218 10.75 4.33 12.22
CA SER A 218 11.97 4.07 12.98
C SER A 218 11.67 3.83 14.45
#